data_AF-A0A5C7H3K5-F1
#
_entry.id   AF-A0A5C7H3K5-F1
#
_cell.length_a   1.000
_cell.length_b   1.000
_cell.length_c   1.000
_cell.angle_alpha   90.00
_cell.angle_beta   90.00
_cell.angle_gamma   90.00
#
_symmetry.space_group_name_H-M   'P 1'
#
loop_
_entity.id
_entity.type
_entity.pdbx_description
1 polymer ?
#
loop_
_entity_poly.entity_id
_entity_poly.type
_entity_poly.pdbx_seq_one_letter_code
_entity_poly.pdbx_strand_id
1 'polypeptide(L)' 'MSSHELEVILAADLRCANCRDKVADAISRLADVECMEVQLSKKKVILTVTSKQILPRKAAATADLPRNARP' A
#
# COMPACT_ATOMS: atom_id res chain seq x y z
N MET A 1 -21.63 -14.15 12.40
CA MET A 1 -21.23 -13.06 11.50
C MET A 1 -19.79 -13.35 11.10
N SER A 2 -19.55 -13.73 9.85
CA SER A 2 -18.24 -14.19 9.38
C SER A 2 -17.38 -12.98 9.07
N SER A 3 -16.60 -12.52 10.05
CA SER A 3 -15.60 -11.46 9.84
C SER A 3 -14.47 -12.04 8.99
N HIS A 4 -14.48 -11.73 7.69
CA HIS A 4 -13.35 -12.00 6.82
C HIS A 4 -12.39 -10.81 6.91
N GLU A 5 -11.46 -10.88 7.87
CA GLU A 5 -10.33 -9.96 7.96
C GLU A 5 -9.27 -10.41 6.94
N LEU A 6 -8.97 -9.55 5.96
CA LEU A 6 -7.89 -9.78 5.02
C LEU A 6 -6.69 -8.93 5.44
N GLU A 7 -5.53 -9.58 5.53
CA GLU A 7 -4.26 -8.89 5.66
C GLU A 7 -3.64 -8.67 4.27
N VAL A 8 -3.39 -7.41 3.92
CA VAL A 8 -2.74 -7.01 2.66
C VAL A 8 -1.39 -6.39 2.96
N ILE A 9 -0.33 -6.98 2.42
CA ILE A 9 1.04 -6.47 2.55
C ILE A 9 1.43 -5.76 1.26
N LEU A 10 1.56 -4.43 1.33
CA LEU A 10 2.08 -3.59 0.26
C LEU A 10 3.59 -3.40 0.45
N ALA A 11 4.38 -3.81 -0.54
CA ALA A 11 5.78 -3.42 -0.62
C ALA A 11 5.86 -2.00 -1.17
N ALA A 12 6.37 -1.05 -0.39
CA ALA A 12 6.50 0.34 -0.78
C ALA A 12 7.86 0.88 -0.32
N ASP A 13 8.59 1.55 -1.22
CA ASP A 13 9.90 2.12 -0.92
C ASP A 13 9.75 3.45 -0.15
N LEU A 14 9.28 3.35 1.10
CA LEU A 14 9.06 4.49 1.99
C LEU A 14 10.37 4.86 2.67
N ARG A 15 11.06 5.89 2.13
CA ARG A 15 12.34 6.38 2.66
C ARG A 15 12.22 7.57 3.60
N CYS A 16 11.04 8.15 3.75
CA CYS A 16 10.87 9.42 4.43
C CYS A 16 9.55 9.51 5.20
N ALA A 17 9.49 10.33 6.26
CA ALA A 17 8.27 10.55 7.05
C ALA A 17 7.12 11.08 6.16
N ASN A 18 7.43 12.04 5.29
CA ASN A 18 6.46 12.57 4.32
C ASN A 18 5.94 11.50 3.35
N CYS A 19 6.75 10.48 3.04
CA CYS A 19 6.38 9.37 2.16
C CYS A 19 5.36 8.47 2.88
N ARG A 20 5.61 8.18 4.18
CA ARG A 20 4.67 7.48 5.04
C ARG A 20 3.35 8.23 5.15
N ASP A 21 3.40 9.53 5.43
CA ASP A 21 2.21 10.33 5.71
C ASP A 21 1.32 10.44 4.45
N LYS A 22 1.90 10.52 3.25
CA LYS A 22 1.15 10.45 1.98
C LYS A 22 0.46 9.10 1.77
N VAL A 23 1.15 8.00 2.08
CA VAL A 23 0.57 6.67 1.96
C VAL A 23 -0.53 6.46 3.01
N ALA A 24 -0.31 6.96 4.22
CA ALA A 24 -1.31 6.96 5.27
C ALA A 24 -2.56 7.75 4.87
N ASP A 25 -2.40 8.96 4.31
CA ASP A 25 -3.51 9.77 3.81
C ASP A 25 -4.27 9.07 2.67
N ALA A 26 -3.55 8.47 1.71
CA ALA A 26 -4.16 7.75 0.60
C ALA A 26 -4.98 6.54 1.07
N ILE A 27 -4.46 5.79 2.03
CA ILE A 27 -5.10 4.59 2.58
C ILE A 27 -6.25 4.96 3.52
N SER A 28 -6.13 6.06 4.28
CA SER A 28 -7.20 6.56 5.15
C SER A 28 -8.46 6.97 4.38
N ARG A 29 -8.35 7.18 3.06
CA ARG A 29 -9.50 7.46 2.17
C ARG A 29 -10.21 6.18 1.70
N LEU A 30 -9.65 5.00 1.95
CA LEU A 30 -10.26 3.72 1.60
C LEU A 30 -11.29 3.34 2.66
N ALA A 31 -12.56 3.23 2.25
CA ALA A 31 -13.68 2.95 3.16
C ALA A 31 -13.66 1.53 3.76
N ASP A 32 -12.88 0.62 3.18
CA ASP A 32 -12.83 -0.80 3.55
C ASP A 32 -11.60 -1.16 4.40
N VAL A 33 -10.79 -0.17 4.82
CA VAL A 33 -9.61 -0.39 5.68
C VAL A 33 -9.99 -0.17 7.13
N GLU A 34 -9.78 -1.19 7.95
CA GLU A 34 -10.02 -1.16 9.39
C GLU A 34 -8.78 -0.71 10.14
N CYS A 35 -7.61 -1.25 9.77
CA CYS A 35 -6.33 -0.92 10.40
C CYS A 35 -5.23 -0.77 9.36
N MET A 36 -4.28 0.13 9.63
CA MET A 36 -3.06 0.29 8.83
C MET A 36 -1.84 0.36 9.74
N GLU A 37 -0.82 -0.43 9.41
CA GLU A 37 0.49 -0.41 10.03
C GLU A 37 1.58 -0.16 8.98
N VAL A 38 2.42 0.86 9.20
CA VAL A 38 3.53 1.19 8.28
C VAL A 38 4.87 0.83 8.93
N GLN A 39 5.55 -0.17 8.38
CA GLN A 39 6.89 -0.58 8.81
C GLN A 39 7.96 -0.02 7.86
N LEU A 40 8.45 1.18 8.17
CA LEU A 40 9.50 1.86 7.41
C LEU A 40 10.80 1.04 7.31
N SER A 41 11.25 0.44 8.42
CA SER A 41 12.47 -0.37 8.47
C SER A 41 12.43 -1.57 7.54
N LYS A 42 11.24 -2.13 7.30
CA LYS A 42 11.02 -3.28 6.41
C LYS A 42 10.50 -2.88 5.03
N LYS A 43 10.27 -1.58 4.78
CA LYS A 43 9.67 -1.04 3.54
C LYS A 43 8.34 -1.73 3.19
N LYS A 44 7.50 -1.96 4.20
CA LYS A 44 6.22 -2.66 4.07
C LYS A 44 5.11 -1.88 4.75
N VAL A 45 3.93 -1.92 4.17
CA VAL A 45 2.68 -1.43 4.76
C VAL A 45 1.75 -2.62 4.87
N ILE A 46 1.21 -2.84 6.06
CA ILE A 46 0.27 -3.91 6.39
C ILE A 46 -1.08 -3.26 6.58
N LEU A 47 -2.10 -3.81 5.92
CA LEU A 47 -3.48 -3.34 5.99
C LEU A 47 -4.39 -4.47 6.42
N THR A 48 -5.23 -4.19 7.41
CA THR A 48 -6.37 -5.03 7.74
C THR A 48 -7.58 -4.42 7.08
N VAL A 49 -8.20 -5.16 6.18
CA VAL A 49 -9.37 -4.70 5.42
C VAL A 49 -10.56 -5.62 5.67
N THR A 50 -11.73 -5.03 5.84
CA THR A 50 -12.97 -5.75 6.05
C THR A 50 -13.51 -6.16 4.68
N SER A 51 -13.30 -7.42 4.31
CA SER A 51 -13.57 -7.87 2.95
C SER A 51 -15.07 -7.93 2.67
N LYS A 52 -15.60 -6.92 1.99
CA LYS A 52 -16.86 -7.05 1.26
C LYS A 52 -16.64 -7.37 -0.21
N GLN A 53 -15.59 -6.85 -0.88
CA GLN A 53 -15.45 -6.97 -2.35
C GLN A 53 -14.01 -6.87 -2.92
N ILE A 54 -12.95 -7.17 -2.15
CA ILE A 54 -11.57 -6.93 -2.64
C ILE A 54 -11.12 -8.10 -3.54
N LEU A 55 -11.48 -8.04 -4.83
CA LEU A 55 -10.75 -8.78 -5.86
C LEU A 55 -9.35 -8.15 -6.00
N PRO A 56 -8.27 -8.95 -6.05
CA PRO A 56 -6.93 -8.43 -6.24
C PRO A 56 -6.79 -7.88 -7.67
N ARG A 57 -7.14 -6.62 -7.89
CA ARG A 57 -6.70 -5.88 -9.08
C ARG A 57 -5.19 -5.68 -8.94
N LYS A 58 -4.41 -6.52 -9.63
CA LYS A 58 -2.96 -6.27 -9.81
C LYS A 58 -2.77 -4.87 -10.39
N ALA A 59 -2.38 -3.90 -9.57
CA ALA A 59 -1.82 -2.65 -10.05
C ALA A 59 -0.37 -2.92 -10.44
N ALA A 60 -0.17 -3.41 -11.67
CA ALA A 60 1.14 -3.44 -12.29
C ALA A 60 1.50 -2.01 -12.70
N ALA A 61 2.09 -1.25 -11.79
CA ALA A 61 2.73 0.03 -12.10
C ALA A 61 4.23 -0.09 -11.90
N THR A 62 4.88 -0.90 -12.73
CA THR A 62 6.31 -0.73 -13.02
C THR A 62 6.40 0.15 -14.26
N ALA A 63 6.59 1.44 -14.06
CA ALA A 63 7.25 2.27 -15.06
C ALA A 63 8.71 2.39 -14.61
N ASP A 64 9.49 1.36 -14.92
CA ASP A 64 10.94 1.46 -14.98
C ASP A 64 11.24 2.43 -16.14
N LEU A 65 11.74 3.62 -15.84
CA LEU A 65 12.33 4.50 -16.85
C LEU A 65 13.80 4.72 -16.48
N PRO A 66 14.74 4.05 -17.16
CA PRO A 66 16.14 4.35 -17.01
C PRO A 66 16.44 5.71 -17.66
N ARG A 67 16.84 6.70 -16.85
CA ARG A 67 17.29 8.03 -17.30
C ARG A 67 18.75 8.03 -17.82
N ASN A 68 19.25 6.92 -18.35
CA ASN A 68 20.54 6.89 -19.05
C ASN A 68 20.32 6.74 -20.56
N ALA A 69 19.53 7.64 -21.15
CA ALA A 69 19.43 7.75 -22.60
C ALA A 69 19.28 9.23 -23.01
N ARG A 70 20.41 9.94 -23.07
CA ARG A 70 20.71 10.82 -24.22
C ARG A 70 22.23 11.11 -24.31
N PRO A 71 22.75 11.29 -25.54
CA PRO A 71 24.17 11.24 -25.90
C PRO A 71 24.94 12.50 -25.55
#